data_AF-A0A8K0C9I1-F1
#
_entry.id   AF-A0A8K0C9I1-F1
#
_cell.length_a   1.000
_cell.length_b   1.000
_cell.length_c   1.000
_cell.angle_alpha   90.00
_cell.angle_beta   90.00
_cell.angle_gamma   90.00
#
_symmetry.space_group_name_H-M   'P 1'
#
loop_
_entity.id
_entity.type
_entity.pdbx_description
1 polymer ?
#
loop_
_entity_poly.entity_id
_entity_poly.type
_entity_poly.pdbx_seq_one_letter_code
_entity_poly.pdbx_strand_id
1 'polypeptide(L)'
;MDDWRRALPWFVDKAFSYKNVKKYIQGIALHWYADGIVSSKSLDVTHDRHPDKFILYTEACKMKAFSGIHHGSWKFAESYAKNIVEDLNHWSTGWMDWNIALNMEGGPTFIHNEVNSPIFINASKDEFYKQPMYYILGHFSKFIPQGSVRFEHKCTNNNLSVLALKRPDGGIVVVILNKSYKEVPVTINVENGKSINLNVMAKSIITAMYW
;
A
#
# COMPACT_ATOMS: atom_id res chain seq x y z
N MET A 1 -9.35 16.88 0.49
CA MET A 1 -8.18 16.72 1.36
C MET A 1 -7.24 15.79 0.64
N ASP A 2 -5.98 16.17 0.59
CA ASP A 2 -4.88 15.44 -0.04
C ASP A 2 -3.66 15.65 0.87
N ASP A 3 -3.68 14.94 2.01
CA ASP A 3 -2.79 15.19 3.15
C ASP A 3 -2.75 13.96 4.07
N TRP A 4 -2.02 14.04 5.18
CA TRP A 4 -1.75 12.92 6.08
C TRP A 4 -3.01 12.38 6.75
N ARG A 5 -3.06 11.06 6.98
CA ARG A 5 -4.17 10.36 7.67
C ARG A 5 -4.56 10.95 9.03
N ARG A 6 -3.67 11.67 9.72
CA ARG A 6 -3.95 12.33 11.00
C ARG A 6 -5.09 13.36 10.94
N ALA A 7 -5.41 13.86 9.75
CA ALA A 7 -6.53 14.77 9.56
C ALA A 7 -7.90 14.06 9.56
N LEU A 8 -7.94 12.72 9.55
CA LEU A 8 -9.17 11.95 9.61
C LEU A 8 -9.69 11.73 11.04
N PRO A 9 -11.03 11.64 11.20
CA PRO A 9 -12.08 12.02 10.24
C PRO A 9 -12.39 13.53 10.27
N TRP A 10 -11.82 14.28 11.22
CA TRP A 10 -12.29 15.62 11.57
C TRP A 10 -12.28 16.62 10.41
N PHE A 11 -11.27 16.58 9.53
CA PHE A 11 -11.19 17.52 8.40
C PHE A 11 -12.28 17.22 7.38
N VAL A 12 -12.53 15.93 7.09
CA VAL A 12 -13.59 15.48 6.18
C VAL A 12 -14.95 15.89 6.73
N ASP A 13 -15.20 15.60 8.01
CA ASP A 13 -16.46 15.93 8.67
C ASP A 13 -16.70 17.45 8.65
N LYS A 14 -15.65 18.24 8.92
CA LYS A 14 -15.76 19.69 8.88
C LYS A 14 -16.03 20.19 7.46
N ALA A 15 -15.32 19.69 6.46
CA ALA A 15 -15.52 20.07 5.06
C ALA A 15 -16.94 19.74 4.59
N PHE A 16 -17.47 18.57 4.95
CA PHE A 16 -18.81 18.14 4.53
C PHE A 16 -19.95 18.75 5.36
N SER A 17 -19.64 19.40 6.50
CA SER A 17 -20.62 20.20 7.24
C SER A 17 -21.08 21.47 6.49
N TYR A 18 -20.29 21.95 5.53
CA TYR A 18 -20.65 23.10 4.71
C TYR A 18 -21.67 22.72 3.62
N LYS A 19 -22.75 23.50 3.53
CA LYS A 19 -23.82 23.30 2.54
C LYS A 19 -23.23 23.18 1.14
N ASN A 20 -23.70 22.20 0.37
CA ASN A 20 -23.29 21.94 -1.01
C ASN A 20 -21.84 21.46 -1.22
N VAL A 21 -20.98 21.31 -0.21
CA VAL A 21 -19.60 20.86 -0.46
C VAL A 21 -19.55 19.38 -0.81
N LYS A 22 -20.26 18.52 -0.07
CA LYS A 22 -20.23 17.06 -0.25
C LYS A 22 -20.61 16.57 -1.67
N LYS A 23 -21.43 17.32 -2.40
CA LYS A 23 -21.83 16.96 -3.79
C LYS A 23 -20.74 17.21 -4.83
N TYR A 24 -19.77 18.06 -4.54
CA TYR A 24 -18.65 18.36 -5.46
C TYR A 24 -17.43 17.48 -5.20
N ILE A 25 -17.44 16.67 -4.14
CA ILE A 25 -16.31 15.85 -3.73
C ILE A 25 -16.67 14.38 -3.96
N GLN A 26 -15.87 13.69 -4.77
CA GLN A 26 -16.09 12.28 -5.09
C GLN A 26 -15.36 11.33 -4.12
N GLY A 27 -14.27 11.79 -3.53
CA GLY A 27 -13.43 10.98 -2.66
C GLY A 27 -12.52 11.81 -1.76
N ILE A 28 -11.72 11.09 -0.98
CA ILE A 28 -10.80 11.63 0.02
C ILE A 28 -9.40 11.10 -0.34
N ALA A 29 -8.46 12.02 -0.53
CA ALA A 29 -7.08 11.70 -0.85
C ALA A 29 -6.20 11.78 0.41
N LEU A 30 -5.24 10.86 0.53
CA LEU A 30 -4.42 10.69 1.73
C LEU A 30 -2.96 10.41 1.40
N HIS A 31 -2.08 10.88 2.27
CA HIS A 31 -0.64 10.60 2.22
C HIS A 31 -0.20 9.71 3.39
N TRP A 32 0.81 8.87 3.16
CA TRP A 32 1.28 7.84 4.10
C TRP A 32 2.05 8.35 5.34
N TYR A 33 2.66 9.54 5.30
CA TYR A 33 3.78 9.90 6.20
C TYR A 33 3.47 9.90 7.71
N ALA A 34 2.21 9.95 8.13
CA ALA A 34 1.79 9.92 9.54
C ALA A 34 1.20 8.58 10.00
N ASP A 35 1.25 7.54 9.19
CA ASP A 35 0.53 6.29 9.42
C ASP A 35 1.08 5.45 10.58
N GLY A 36 2.31 5.75 11.02
CA GLY A 36 2.86 5.22 12.27
C GLY A 36 2.25 5.83 13.54
N ILE A 37 1.52 6.94 13.43
CA ILE A 37 0.93 7.68 14.56
C ILE A 37 -0.57 7.40 14.66
N VAL A 38 -1.25 7.27 13.52
CA VAL A 38 -2.70 7.14 13.45
C VAL A 38 -3.04 5.77 12.89
N SER A 39 -3.92 5.04 13.56
CA SER A 39 -4.36 3.72 13.12
C SER A 39 -5.16 3.78 11.82
N SER A 40 -5.00 2.76 10.98
CA SER A 40 -5.84 2.48 9.81
C SER A 40 -7.34 2.39 10.12
N LYS A 41 -7.75 2.13 11.38
CA LYS A 41 -9.15 2.26 11.83
C LYS A 41 -9.78 3.64 11.57
N SER A 42 -8.96 4.68 11.46
CA SER A 42 -9.46 6.02 11.06
C SER A 42 -10.04 6.02 9.64
N LEU A 43 -9.55 5.15 8.76
CA LEU A 43 -10.10 4.93 7.42
C LEU A 43 -11.49 4.28 7.52
N ASP A 44 -11.65 3.25 8.37
CA ASP A 44 -12.96 2.62 8.63
C ASP A 44 -13.97 3.64 9.13
N VAL A 45 -13.62 4.41 10.18
CA VAL A 45 -14.50 5.44 10.74
C VAL A 45 -14.88 6.48 9.69
N THR A 46 -13.95 6.84 8.81
CA THR A 46 -14.20 7.81 7.74
C THR A 46 -15.13 7.22 6.67
N HIS A 47 -14.91 5.97 6.28
CA HIS A 47 -15.78 5.25 5.36
C HIS A 47 -17.19 5.10 5.93
N ASP A 48 -17.34 4.66 7.18
CA ASP A 48 -18.63 4.48 7.83
C ASP A 48 -19.44 5.79 7.90
N ARG A 49 -18.76 6.94 8.08
CA ARG A 49 -19.39 8.27 8.09
C ARG A 49 -19.74 8.77 6.70
N HIS A 50 -18.93 8.45 5.69
CA HIS A 50 -19.08 8.93 4.31
C HIS A 50 -18.90 7.80 3.29
N PRO A 51 -19.78 6.77 3.30
CA PRO A 51 -19.58 5.56 2.51
C PRO A 51 -19.73 5.80 1.00
N ASP A 52 -20.35 6.92 0.62
CA ASP A 52 -20.48 7.39 -0.76
C ASP A 52 -19.19 7.99 -1.34
N LYS A 53 -18.12 8.10 -0.55
CA LYS A 53 -16.83 8.69 -0.92
C LYS A 53 -15.74 7.62 -0.91
N PHE A 54 -15.05 7.46 -2.04
CA PHE A 54 -13.89 6.59 -2.08
C PHE A 54 -12.72 7.21 -1.30
N ILE A 55 -11.85 6.37 -0.74
CA ILE A 55 -10.58 6.79 -0.16
C ILE A 55 -9.47 6.36 -1.10
N LEU A 56 -8.49 7.23 -1.34
CA LEU A 56 -7.34 6.95 -2.20
C LEU A 56 -6.06 7.44 -1.53
N TYR A 57 -5.07 6.58 -1.41
CA TYR A 57 -3.72 7.02 -1.08
C TYR A 57 -3.04 7.56 -2.34
N THR A 58 -2.87 8.88 -2.38
CA THR A 58 -2.39 9.65 -3.54
C THR A 58 -0.89 9.91 -3.48
N GLU A 59 -0.26 9.75 -2.32
CA GLU A 59 1.18 9.94 -2.18
C GLU A 59 1.79 9.09 -1.06
N ALA A 60 2.93 8.49 -1.37
CA ALA A 60 3.75 7.78 -0.40
C ALA A 60 5.23 7.74 -0.83
N CYS A 61 6.15 7.95 0.12
CA CYS A 61 7.58 7.74 -0.09
C CYS A 61 8.32 7.48 1.23
N LYS A 62 9.62 7.14 1.16
CA LYS A 62 10.53 7.21 2.32
C LYS A 62 11.37 8.46 2.27
N MET A 63 11.07 9.41 3.16
CA MET A 63 11.78 10.68 3.23
C MET A 63 13.19 10.52 3.82
N LYS A 64 14.18 11.19 3.22
CA LYS A 64 15.56 11.22 3.75
C LYS A 64 15.61 11.76 5.18
N ALA A 65 14.78 12.75 5.50
CA ALA A 65 14.71 13.36 6.84
C ALA A 65 14.42 12.34 7.96
N PHE A 66 13.70 11.25 7.68
CA PHE A 66 13.33 10.25 8.69
C PHE A 66 14.21 9.00 8.64
N SER A 67 14.76 8.66 7.49
CA SER A 67 15.43 7.38 7.32
C SER A 67 16.71 7.40 6.48
N GLY A 68 17.08 8.53 5.88
CA GLY A 68 18.18 8.61 4.90
C GLY A 68 17.81 8.04 3.53
N ILE A 69 18.76 8.09 2.59
CA ILE A 69 18.68 7.46 1.26
C ILE A 69 19.33 6.07 1.34
N HIS A 70 18.64 5.04 0.85
CA HIS A 70 19.08 3.66 0.90
C HIS A 70 18.88 2.96 -0.44
N HIS A 71 19.92 2.28 -0.90
CA HIS A 71 19.84 1.39 -2.06
C HIS A 71 19.73 -0.07 -1.58
N GLY A 72 18.83 -0.86 -2.17
CA GLY A 72 18.65 -2.27 -1.84
C GLY A 72 17.93 -2.56 -0.52
N SER A 73 17.25 -1.57 0.09
CA SER A 73 16.62 -1.74 1.41
C SER A 73 15.37 -2.64 1.39
N TRP A 74 15.52 -3.87 1.89
CA TRP A 74 14.36 -4.75 2.15
C TRP A 74 13.42 -4.17 3.21
N LYS A 75 13.93 -3.46 4.22
CA LYS A 75 13.11 -2.83 5.25
C LYS A 75 12.12 -1.82 4.65
N PHE A 76 12.53 -1.06 3.65
CA PHE A 76 11.64 -0.11 2.97
C PHE A 76 10.60 -0.85 2.13
N ALA A 77 11.01 -1.86 1.38
CA ALA A 77 10.12 -2.76 0.66
C ALA A 77 9.05 -3.41 1.57
N GLU A 78 9.45 -4.01 2.69
CA GLU A 78 8.54 -4.61 3.67
C GLU A 78 7.53 -3.59 4.19
N SER A 79 7.95 -2.34 4.43
CA SER A 79 7.05 -1.28 4.89
C SER A 79 6.06 -0.81 3.82
N TYR A 80 6.44 -0.78 2.54
CA TYR A 80 5.53 -0.52 1.41
C TYR A 80 4.45 -1.61 1.35
N ALA A 81 4.86 -2.88 1.34
CA ALA A 81 3.93 -4.00 1.29
C ALA A 81 2.96 -4.00 2.47
N LYS A 82 3.48 -3.76 3.68
CA LYS A 82 2.65 -3.68 4.88
C LYS A 82 1.60 -2.58 4.74
N ASN A 83 2.00 -1.38 4.32
CA ASN A 83 1.10 -0.24 4.22
C ASN A 83 0.05 -0.43 3.12
N ILE A 84 0.44 -0.89 1.92
CA ILE A 84 -0.51 -1.19 0.84
C ILE A 84 -1.55 -2.24 1.29
N VAL A 85 -1.10 -3.32 1.93
CA VAL A 85 -2.02 -4.35 2.47
C VAL A 85 -2.94 -3.77 3.55
N GLU A 86 -2.40 -2.94 4.45
CA GLU A 86 -3.17 -2.32 5.52
C GLU A 86 -4.23 -1.37 4.94
N ASP A 87 -3.86 -0.45 4.06
CA ASP A 87 -4.76 0.58 3.54
C ASP A 87 -5.86 -0.03 2.66
N LEU A 88 -5.51 -0.99 1.79
CA LEU A 88 -6.50 -1.69 0.96
C LEU A 88 -7.45 -2.55 1.80
N ASN A 89 -7.03 -3.04 2.97
CA ASN A 89 -7.94 -3.73 3.91
C ASN A 89 -8.89 -2.79 4.65
N HIS A 90 -8.62 -1.49 4.65
CA HIS A 90 -9.40 -0.46 5.35
C HIS A 90 -9.92 0.58 4.35
N TRP A 91 -10.67 0.10 3.34
CA TRP A 91 -11.45 0.90 2.38
C TRP A 91 -10.67 1.80 1.41
N SER A 92 -9.33 1.82 1.45
CA SER A 92 -8.59 2.47 0.37
C SER A 92 -8.84 1.74 -0.95
N THR A 93 -9.11 2.52 -1.99
CA THR A 93 -9.41 2.02 -3.35
C THR A 93 -8.19 2.02 -4.25
N GLY A 94 -7.06 2.57 -3.79
CA GLY A 94 -5.81 2.61 -4.52
C GLY A 94 -4.67 3.15 -3.67
N TRP A 95 -3.46 3.09 -4.22
CA TRP A 95 -2.24 3.52 -3.55
C TRP A 95 -1.24 4.00 -4.60
N MET A 96 -0.65 5.18 -4.39
CA MET A 96 0.25 5.83 -5.35
C MET A 96 1.60 6.14 -4.70
N ASP A 97 2.66 5.64 -5.33
CA ASP A 97 4.04 6.02 -4.99
C ASP A 97 4.33 7.45 -5.49
N TRP A 98 5.28 8.13 -4.86
CA TRP A 98 5.57 9.53 -5.18
C TRP A 98 6.40 9.75 -6.45
N ASN A 99 7.73 9.68 -6.36
CA ASN A 99 8.60 9.87 -7.52
C ASN A 99 8.90 8.53 -8.18
N ILE A 100 8.50 8.36 -9.44
CA ILE A 100 8.73 7.14 -10.23
C ILE A 100 10.22 6.77 -10.29
N ALA A 101 11.09 7.77 -10.44
CA ALA A 101 12.54 7.62 -10.42
C ALA A 101 13.23 8.88 -9.87
N LEU A 102 14.39 8.70 -9.23
CA LEU A 102 15.25 9.79 -8.73
C LEU A 102 16.73 9.49 -9.04
N ASN A 103 17.61 10.49 -8.92
CA ASN A 103 19.05 10.24 -8.96
C ASN A 103 19.54 9.48 -7.72
N MET A 104 20.79 9.03 -7.71
CA MET A 104 21.37 8.25 -6.61
C MET A 104 21.30 8.94 -5.24
N GLU A 105 21.17 10.26 -5.20
CA GLU A 105 21.07 11.06 -3.98
C GLU A 105 19.62 11.33 -3.52
N GLY A 106 18.61 10.83 -4.26
CA GLY A 106 17.18 11.01 -3.93
C GLY A 106 16.56 12.33 -4.39
N GLY A 107 17.16 12.98 -5.39
CA GLY A 107 16.67 14.21 -6.02
C GLY A 107 16.62 14.10 -7.56
N PRO A 108 16.77 15.22 -8.28
CA PRO A 108 17.04 16.57 -7.78
C PRO A 108 15.84 17.19 -7.07
N THR A 109 16.09 18.10 -6.15
CA THR A 109 15.05 18.89 -5.46
C THR A 109 15.61 20.27 -5.13
N PHE A 110 14.83 21.31 -5.43
CA PHE A 110 15.25 22.69 -5.21
C PHE A 110 15.37 23.04 -3.72
N ILE A 111 14.54 22.41 -2.88
CA ILE A 111 14.43 22.70 -1.44
C ILE A 111 15.22 21.73 -0.57
N HIS A 112 16.10 20.90 -1.15
CA HIS A 112 16.88 19.89 -0.43
C HIS A 112 16.03 18.90 0.40
N ASN A 113 14.86 18.53 -0.14
CA ASN A 113 13.96 17.53 0.45
C ASN A 113 14.07 16.19 -0.28
N GLU A 114 15.25 15.56 -0.26
CA GLU A 114 15.47 14.31 -0.98
C GLU A 114 14.66 13.16 -0.36
N VAL A 115 14.27 12.20 -1.20
CA VAL A 115 13.50 11.03 -0.79
C VAL A 115 13.98 9.78 -1.52
N ASN A 116 13.58 8.60 -1.06
CA ASN A 116 13.82 7.37 -1.78
C ASN A 116 12.77 7.15 -2.87
N SER A 117 13.15 6.46 -3.93
CA SER A 117 12.27 6.05 -5.03
C SER A 117 12.41 4.55 -5.32
N PRO A 118 11.39 3.89 -5.87
CA PRO A 118 11.50 2.54 -6.40
C PRO A 118 12.58 2.38 -7.49
N ILE A 119 12.96 3.46 -8.19
CA ILE A 119 14.00 3.44 -9.22
C ILE A 119 15.01 4.55 -8.94
N PHE A 120 16.30 4.19 -8.92
CA PHE A 120 17.38 5.15 -8.92
C PHE A 120 18.08 5.17 -10.28
N ILE A 121 18.36 6.35 -10.81
CA ILE A 121 19.05 6.55 -12.10
C ILE A 121 20.49 6.98 -11.82
N ASN A 122 21.44 6.27 -12.42
CA ASN A 122 22.83 6.64 -12.46
C ASN A 122 23.21 7.09 -13.87
N ALA A 123 23.02 8.38 -14.14
CA ALA A 123 23.27 8.97 -15.45
C ALA A 123 24.75 8.85 -15.89
N SER A 124 25.70 8.87 -14.95
CA SER A 124 27.13 8.75 -15.25
C SER A 124 27.53 7.41 -15.88
N LYS A 125 26.72 6.37 -15.66
CA LYS A 125 26.95 5.02 -16.15
C LYS A 125 25.85 4.52 -17.10
N ASP A 126 24.92 5.38 -17.49
CA ASP A 126 23.75 5.05 -18.32
C ASP A 126 22.99 3.81 -17.82
N GLU A 127 22.72 3.77 -16.51
CA GLU A 127 22.05 2.63 -15.88
C GLU A 127 20.99 3.09 -14.85
N PHE A 128 20.10 2.17 -14.49
CA PHE A 128 19.14 2.39 -13.41
C PHE A 128 19.02 1.15 -12.53
N TYR A 129 18.67 1.38 -11.27
CA TYR A 129 18.55 0.36 -10.25
C TYR A 129 17.12 0.27 -9.74
N LYS A 130 16.46 -0.85 -10.05
CA LYS A 130 15.17 -1.19 -9.47
C LYS A 130 15.35 -1.64 -8.03
N GLN A 131 14.83 -0.85 -7.11
CA GLN A 131 14.90 -1.13 -5.68
C GLN A 131 13.95 -2.27 -5.30
N PRO A 132 14.13 -2.93 -4.14
CA PRO A 132 13.16 -3.87 -3.60
C PRO A 132 11.72 -3.32 -3.59
N MET A 133 11.53 -2.03 -3.33
CA MET A 133 10.21 -1.35 -3.36
C MET A 133 9.53 -1.44 -4.74
N TYR A 134 10.28 -1.42 -5.85
CA TYR A 134 9.74 -1.62 -7.19
C TYR A 134 9.04 -2.98 -7.31
N TYR A 135 9.70 -4.04 -6.83
CA TYR A 135 9.16 -5.39 -6.93
C TYR A 135 7.94 -5.56 -6.02
N ILE A 136 7.95 -4.92 -4.84
CA ILE A 136 6.79 -4.85 -3.96
C ILE A 136 5.59 -4.21 -4.67
N LEU A 137 5.77 -3.05 -5.29
CA LEU A 137 4.70 -2.41 -6.09
C LEU A 137 4.20 -3.36 -7.18
N GLY A 138 5.08 -4.15 -7.78
CA GLY A 138 4.74 -5.19 -8.77
C GLY A 138 3.83 -6.30 -8.22
N HIS A 139 4.00 -6.73 -6.95
CA HIS A 139 3.14 -7.74 -6.32
C HIS A 139 1.67 -7.34 -6.22
N PHE A 140 1.38 -6.03 -6.29
CA PHE A 140 0.03 -5.49 -6.30
C PHE A 140 -0.37 -5.05 -7.72
N SER A 141 0.36 -4.09 -8.30
CA SER A 141 0.00 -3.44 -9.57
C SER A 141 -0.11 -4.39 -10.76
N LYS A 142 0.73 -5.45 -10.82
CA LYS A 142 0.70 -6.42 -11.92
C LYS A 142 -0.49 -7.39 -11.82
N PHE A 143 -0.92 -7.70 -10.60
CA PHE A 143 -1.87 -8.79 -10.33
C PHE A 143 -3.26 -8.31 -9.95
N ILE A 144 -3.43 -7.03 -9.58
CA ILE A 144 -4.69 -6.44 -9.13
C ILE A 144 -5.12 -5.34 -10.12
N PRO A 145 -5.81 -5.68 -11.21
CA PRO A 145 -6.32 -4.71 -12.18
C PRO A 145 -7.46 -3.88 -11.58
N GLN A 146 -7.73 -2.75 -12.20
CA GLN A 146 -8.89 -1.91 -11.88
C GLN A 146 -10.19 -2.73 -11.89
N GLY A 147 -11.06 -2.46 -10.91
CA GLY A 147 -12.32 -3.19 -10.73
C GLY A 147 -12.19 -4.46 -9.89
N SER A 148 -10.99 -4.81 -9.42
CA SER A 148 -10.83 -5.89 -8.44
C SER A 148 -11.53 -5.52 -7.13
N VAL A 149 -12.21 -6.50 -6.51
CA VAL A 149 -13.00 -6.32 -5.29
C VAL A 149 -12.36 -7.12 -4.17
N ARG A 150 -12.03 -6.46 -3.06
CA ARG A 150 -11.45 -7.10 -1.87
C ARG A 150 -12.44 -8.05 -1.21
N PHE A 151 -11.96 -9.20 -0.74
CA PHE A 151 -12.69 -10.09 0.15
C PHE A 151 -12.39 -9.81 1.63
N GLU A 152 -13.39 -10.03 2.46
CA GLU A 152 -13.14 -10.26 3.87
C GLU A 152 -12.38 -11.58 4.06
N HIS A 153 -11.40 -11.57 4.96
CA HIS A 153 -10.61 -12.74 5.29
C HIS A 153 -10.18 -12.66 6.75
N LYS A 154 -9.82 -13.82 7.33
CA LYS A 154 -9.31 -13.92 8.69
C LYS A 154 -7.91 -14.53 8.69
N CYS A 155 -6.93 -13.78 9.17
CA CYS A 155 -5.59 -14.27 9.44
C CYS A 155 -5.29 -14.14 10.93
N THR A 156 -4.99 -15.26 11.60
CA THR A 156 -4.69 -15.27 13.05
C THR A 156 -3.21 -15.02 13.36
N ASN A 157 -2.34 -15.08 12.34
CA ASN A 157 -0.91 -14.85 12.52
C ASN A 157 -0.54 -13.38 12.27
N ASN A 158 -0.22 -12.67 13.35
CA ASN A 158 0.14 -11.24 13.31
C ASN A 158 1.45 -10.93 12.54
N ASN A 159 2.28 -11.94 12.29
CA ASN A 159 3.49 -11.80 11.47
C ASN A 159 3.20 -11.82 9.97
N LEU A 160 2.00 -12.23 9.57
CA LEU A 160 1.56 -12.17 8.19
C LEU A 160 0.70 -10.92 7.98
N SER A 161 0.88 -10.27 6.84
CA SER A 161 -0.05 -9.27 6.32
C SER A 161 -0.64 -9.85 5.03
N VAL A 162 -1.96 -9.97 4.97
CA VAL A 162 -2.68 -10.67 3.91
C VAL A 162 -3.67 -9.72 3.25
N LEU A 163 -3.78 -9.82 1.93
CA LEU A 163 -4.80 -9.14 1.14
C LEU A 163 -5.35 -10.14 0.13
N ALA A 164 -6.68 -10.27 0.06
CA ALA A 164 -7.35 -11.16 -0.89
C ALA A 164 -8.38 -10.37 -1.71
N LEU A 165 -8.37 -10.53 -3.03
CA LEU A 165 -9.29 -9.84 -3.94
C LEU A 165 -9.79 -10.76 -5.07
N LYS A 166 -11.01 -10.52 -5.53
CA LYS A 166 -11.55 -11.03 -6.80
C LYS A 166 -11.22 -10.06 -7.91
N ARG A 167 -10.66 -10.56 -8.99
CA ARG A 167 -10.46 -9.81 -10.23
C ARG A 167 -11.74 -9.78 -11.08
N PRO A 168 -11.90 -8.80 -11.98
CA PRO A 168 -13.03 -8.76 -12.91
C PRO A 168 -13.13 -9.97 -13.84
N ASP A 169 -12.00 -10.62 -14.15
CA ASP A 169 -11.95 -11.84 -14.97
C ASP A 169 -12.33 -13.11 -14.20
N GLY A 170 -12.65 -12.99 -12.91
CA GLY A 170 -13.06 -14.10 -12.04
C GLY A 170 -11.94 -14.70 -11.20
N GLY A 171 -10.67 -14.42 -11.52
CA GLY A 171 -9.53 -14.93 -10.76
C GLY A 171 -9.45 -14.36 -9.34
N ILE A 172 -8.94 -15.15 -8.41
CA ILE A 172 -8.71 -14.76 -7.02
C ILE A 172 -7.22 -14.50 -6.83
N VAL A 173 -6.87 -13.36 -6.23
CA VAL A 173 -5.49 -12.97 -5.91
C VAL A 173 -5.34 -12.88 -4.41
N VAL A 174 -4.32 -13.53 -3.87
CA VAL A 174 -3.94 -13.45 -2.46
C VAL A 174 -2.48 -13.00 -2.35
N VAL A 175 -2.26 -11.81 -1.79
CA VAL A 175 -0.94 -11.28 -1.48
C VAL A 175 -0.64 -11.56 -0.01
N ILE A 176 0.51 -12.17 0.28
CA ILE A 176 0.93 -12.53 1.64
C ILE A 176 2.35 -12.01 1.87
N LEU A 177 2.50 -11.11 2.83
CA LEU A 177 3.79 -10.64 3.33
C LEU A 177 4.12 -11.35 4.64
N ASN A 178 5.24 -12.09 4.69
CA ASN A 178 5.81 -12.63 5.93
C ASN A 178 6.90 -11.70 6.46
N LYS A 179 6.61 -11.04 7.59
CA LYS A 179 7.52 -10.11 8.27
C LYS A 179 8.47 -10.81 9.24
N SER A 180 8.29 -12.11 9.50
CA SER A 180 9.12 -12.83 10.46
C SER A 180 10.44 -13.29 9.83
N TYR A 181 11.40 -13.65 10.69
CA TYR A 181 12.67 -14.24 10.29
C TYR A 181 12.61 -15.77 10.14
N LYS A 182 11.40 -16.34 10.08
CA LYS A 182 11.18 -17.78 9.90
C LYS A 182 10.18 -18.01 8.77
N GLU A 183 10.29 -19.16 8.12
CA GLU A 183 9.25 -19.63 7.23
C GLU A 183 7.94 -19.81 8.00
N VAL A 184 6.82 -19.49 7.35
CA VAL A 184 5.48 -19.71 7.91
C VAL A 184 4.67 -20.56 6.92
N PRO A 185 4.26 -21.78 7.29
CA PRO A 185 3.31 -22.55 6.50
C PRO A 185 1.94 -21.89 6.55
N VAL A 186 1.30 -21.76 5.39
CA VAL A 186 0.00 -21.12 5.20
C VAL A 186 -0.91 -22.04 4.40
N THR A 187 -2.12 -22.23 4.89
CA THR A 187 -3.20 -22.88 4.16
C THR A 187 -4.24 -21.83 3.76
N ILE A 188 -4.45 -21.65 2.47
CA ILE A 188 -5.54 -20.85 1.91
C ILE A 188 -6.71 -21.79 1.70
N ASN A 189 -7.79 -21.60 2.46
CA ASN A 189 -9.04 -22.32 2.26
C ASN A 189 -9.81 -21.68 1.11
N VAL A 190 -10.13 -22.48 0.09
CA VAL A 190 -10.88 -22.09 -1.09
C VAL A 190 -12.30 -22.64 -0.98
N GLU A 191 -13.24 -22.10 -1.75
CA GLU A 191 -14.60 -22.64 -1.84
C GLU A 191 -14.60 -24.15 -2.19
N ASN A 192 -15.68 -24.83 -1.80
CA ASN A 192 -15.89 -26.27 -2.02
C ASN A 192 -14.88 -27.18 -1.31
N GLY A 193 -14.31 -26.73 -0.19
CA GLY A 193 -13.45 -27.55 0.67
C GLY A 193 -12.05 -27.81 0.09
N LYS A 194 -11.66 -27.12 -0.98
CA LYS A 194 -10.30 -27.17 -1.52
C LYS A 194 -9.37 -26.30 -0.68
N SER A 195 -8.09 -26.63 -0.69
CA SER A 195 -7.06 -25.83 -0.04
C SER A 195 -5.80 -25.73 -0.87
N ILE A 196 -5.12 -24.59 -0.74
CA ILE A 196 -3.79 -24.36 -1.31
C ILE A 196 -2.83 -24.21 -0.13
N ASN A 197 -1.84 -25.10 -0.06
CA ASN A 197 -0.79 -25.04 0.96
C ASN A 197 0.46 -24.37 0.38
N LEU A 198 0.98 -23.38 1.10
CA LEU A 198 2.14 -22.59 0.70
C LEU A 198 3.08 -22.46 1.90
N ASN A 199 4.38 -22.49 1.63
CA ASN A 199 5.39 -22.09 2.60
C ASN A 199 5.85 -20.68 2.26
N VAL A 200 5.53 -19.72 3.13
CA VAL A 200 5.92 -18.32 2.93
C VAL A 200 7.24 -18.08 3.65
N MET A 201 8.32 -17.96 2.88
CA MET A 201 9.69 -17.82 3.40
C MET A 201 9.83 -16.63 4.35
N ALA A 202 10.83 -16.70 5.24
CA ALA A 202 11.22 -15.58 6.09
C ALA A 202 11.46 -14.31 5.26
N LYS A 203 10.99 -13.16 5.75
CA LYS A 203 11.23 -11.84 5.11
C LYS A 203 10.93 -11.86 3.60
N SER A 204 9.73 -12.32 3.25
CA SER A 204 9.31 -12.47 1.85
C SER A 204 7.88 -11.99 1.61
N ILE A 205 7.56 -11.74 0.34
CA ILE A 205 6.20 -11.51 -0.14
C ILE A 205 5.90 -12.52 -1.25
N ILE A 206 4.68 -13.03 -1.28
CA ILE A 206 4.18 -13.90 -2.35
C ILE A 206 2.83 -13.38 -2.83
N THR A 207 2.58 -13.49 -4.13
CA THR A 207 1.25 -13.28 -4.72
C THR A 207 0.81 -14.60 -5.36
N ALA A 208 -0.20 -15.23 -4.76
CA ALA A 208 -0.85 -16.41 -5.32
C ALA A 208 -2.07 -15.99 -6.15
N MET A 209 -2.27 -16.61 -7.30
CA MET A 209 -3.44 -16.37 -8.16
C MET A 209 -4.03 -17.72 -8.60
N TYR A 210 -5.34 -17.87 -8.48
CA TYR A 210 -6.07 -19.10 -8.82
C TYR A 210 -7.49 -18.79 -9.29
N TRP A 211 -8.19 -19.81 -9.78
CA TRP A 211 -9.53 -19.75 -10.36
C TRP A 211 -10.44 -20.79 -9.72
#